data_AF-A0A1Y2JX44-F1
#
_entry.id   AF-A0A1Y2JX44-F1
#
_cell.length_a   1.000
_cell.length_b   1.000
_cell.length_c   1.000
_cell.angle_alpha   90.00
_cell.angle_beta   90.00
_cell.angle_gamma   90.00
#
_symmetry.space_group_name_H-M   'P 1'
#
loop_
_entity.id
_entity.type
_entity.pdbx_description
1 polymer ?
#
loop_
_entity_poly.entity_id
_entity_poly.type
_entity_poly.pdbx_seq_one_letter_code
_entity_poly.pdbx_strand_id
1 'polypeptide(L)'
;QRLISETADALGGGVHDSAMQIHLQRIVGSYVGSAHGAGQFYSRAVTEAREATAKLANDTRDEDLDGPVGFESAAQRKREFAAEVAVQAHALRMAAEGAAAAYEHVVGESWKPFERQPDQPAETVSRKAAEVQMAAFG
;
A
#
# COMPACT_ATOMS: atom_id res chain seq x y z
N GLN A 1 -13.98 9.88 5.94
CA GLN A 1 -14.85 9.43 7.04
C GLN A 1 -16.27 9.14 6.57
N ARG A 2 -16.95 10.05 5.83
CA ARG A 2 -18.33 9.86 5.37
C ARG A 2 -18.60 8.62 4.50
N LEU A 3 -17.74 8.31 3.53
CA LEU A 3 -18.05 7.29 2.51
C LEU A 3 -18.31 5.88 3.08
N ILE A 4 -17.56 5.41 4.07
CA ILE A 4 -17.76 4.06 4.65
C ILE A 4 -19.03 4.01 5.50
N SER A 5 -19.25 5.01 6.36
CA SER A 5 -20.46 5.09 7.19
C SER A 5 -21.71 5.25 6.33
N GLU A 6 -21.70 6.14 5.33
CA GLU A 6 -22.81 6.33 4.39
C GLU A 6 -23.08 5.07 3.56
N THR A 7 -22.02 4.33 3.17
CA THR A 7 -22.17 3.05 2.47
C THR A 7 -22.83 2.01 3.38
N ALA A 8 -22.44 1.96 4.65
CA ALA A 8 -23.06 1.06 5.63
C ALA A 8 -24.54 1.41 5.87
N ASP A 9 -24.85 2.70 6.08
CA ASP A 9 -26.21 3.19 6.29
C ASP A 9 -27.11 2.91 5.08
N ALA A 10 -26.60 3.09 3.86
CA ALA A 10 -27.33 2.84 2.62
C ALA A 10 -27.65 1.34 2.40
N LEU A 11 -26.89 0.43 3.02
CA LEU A 11 -26.97 -0.99 2.75
C LEU A 11 -27.51 -1.82 3.93
N GLY A 12 -27.59 -1.26 5.14
CA GLY A 12 -27.97 -1.95 6.39
C GLY A 12 -29.39 -2.57 6.41
N GLY A 13 -30.25 -2.26 5.44
CA GLY A 13 -31.57 -2.89 5.28
C GLY A 13 -31.69 -3.92 4.15
N GLY A 14 -30.65 -4.07 3.30
CA GLY A 14 -30.73 -4.84 2.05
C GLY A 14 -29.62 -5.86 1.82
N VAL A 15 -28.60 -5.90 2.67
CA VAL A 15 -27.44 -6.79 2.54
C VAL A 15 -27.25 -7.57 3.83
N HIS A 16 -27.02 -8.88 3.73
CA HIS A 16 -26.69 -9.73 4.88
C HIS A 16 -25.38 -9.26 5.54
N ASP A 17 -25.35 -9.16 6.88
CA ASP A 17 -24.25 -8.56 7.66
C ASP A 17 -22.85 -9.09 7.28
N SER A 18 -22.72 -10.39 7.02
CA SER A 18 -21.43 -10.99 6.59
C SER A 18 -20.97 -10.48 5.21
N ALA A 19 -21.90 -10.26 4.27
CA ALA A 19 -21.57 -9.71 2.96
C ALA A 19 -21.17 -8.22 3.08
N MET A 20 -21.80 -7.48 4.00
CA MET A 20 -21.40 -6.10 4.33
C MET A 20 -19.96 -6.05 4.82
N GLN A 21 -19.63 -6.88 5.82
CA GLN A 21 -18.32 -6.92 6.41
C GLN A 21 -17.23 -7.22 5.37
N ILE A 22 -17.45 -8.21 4.48
CA ILE A 22 -16.53 -8.55 3.39
C ILE A 22 -16.36 -7.37 2.42
N HIS A 23 -17.43 -6.66 2.10
CA HIS A 23 -17.36 -5.49 1.21
C HIS A 23 -16.54 -4.35 1.83
N LEU A 24 -16.86 -3.98 3.07
CA LEU A 24 -16.14 -2.93 3.80
C LEU A 24 -14.66 -3.30 4.01
N GLN A 25 -14.38 -4.57 4.28
CA GLN A 25 -13.03 -5.12 4.41
C GLN A 25 -12.18 -4.86 3.15
N ARG A 26 -12.77 -5.04 1.96
CA ARG A 26 -12.12 -4.78 0.67
C ARG A 26 -11.91 -3.28 0.42
N ILE A 27 -12.89 -2.45 0.79
CA ILE A 27 -12.76 -0.99 0.69
C ILE A 27 -11.59 -0.51 1.55
N VAL A 28 -11.54 -0.86 2.84
CA VAL A 28 -10.42 -0.44 3.70
C VAL A 28 -9.09 -0.96 3.16
N GLY A 29 -9.05 -2.21 2.69
CA GLY A 29 -7.86 -2.79 2.08
C GLY A 29 -7.33 -2.01 0.88
N SER A 30 -8.20 -1.42 0.04
CA SER A 30 -7.76 -0.61 -1.10
C SER A 30 -7.15 0.72 -0.66
N TYR A 31 -7.72 1.39 0.36
CA TYR A 31 -7.15 2.60 0.94
C TYR A 31 -5.78 2.32 1.58
N VAL A 32 -5.68 1.25 2.38
CA VAL A 32 -4.41 0.84 3.02
C VAL A 32 -3.35 0.49 1.97
N GLY A 33 -3.73 -0.24 0.92
CA GLY A 33 -2.84 -0.58 -0.18
C GLY A 33 -2.33 0.66 -0.93
N SER A 34 -3.21 1.64 -1.18
CA SER A 34 -2.84 2.92 -1.80
C SER A 34 -1.89 3.72 -0.92
N ALA A 35 -2.18 3.84 0.37
CA ALA A 35 -1.31 4.53 1.33
C ALA A 35 0.07 3.87 1.43
N HIS A 36 0.12 2.53 1.49
CA HIS A 36 1.38 1.79 1.48
C HIS A 36 2.18 2.05 0.20
N GLY A 37 1.54 1.95 -0.98
CA GLY A 37 2.18 2.22 -2.26
C GLY A 37 2.75 3.64 -2.35
N ALA A 38 1.97 4.65 -1.93
CA ALA A 38 2.43 6.03 -1.91
C ALA A 38 3.58 6.26 -0.91
N GLY A 39 3.54 5.61 0.26
CA GLY A 39 4.65 5.64 1.23
C GLY A 39 5.94 5.03 0.70
N GLN A 40 5.85 3.93 -0.07
CA GLN A 40 7.01 3.34 -0.76
C GLN A 40 7.58 4.29 -1.82
N PHE A 41 6.71 4.94 -2.60
CA PHE A 41 7.13 5.91 -3.60
C PHE A 41 7.80 7.14 -2.97
N TYR A 42 7.20 7.70 -1.92
CA TYR A 42 7.79 8.77 -1.13
C TYR A 42 9.18 8.39 -0.58
N SER A 43 9.31 7.19 0.00
CA SER A 43 10.58 6.72 0.56
C SER A 43 11.69 6.63 -0.50
N ARG A 44 11.36 6.22 -1.74
CA ARG A 44 12.31 6.22 -2.87
C ARG A 44 12.68 7.64 -3.28
N ALA A 45 11.70 8.53 -3.43
CA ALA A 45 11.96 9.94 -3.78
C ALA A 45 12.87 10.64 -2.76
N VAL A 46 12.70 10.36 -1.46
CA VAL A 46 13.60 10.87 -0.40
C VAL A 46 15.01 10.35 -0.55
N THR A 47 15.17 9.06 -0.87
CA THR A 47 16.50 8.46 -1.10
C THR A 47 17.19 9.11 -2.29
N GLU A 48 16.50 9.26 -3.42
CA GLU A 48 17.04 9.91 -4.63
C GLU A 48 17.42 11.39 -4.37
N ALA A 49 16.61 12.11 -3.60
CA ALA A 49 16.91 13.49 -3.21
C ALA A 49 18.14 13.58 -2.29
N ARG A 50 18.32 12.62 -1.37
CA ARG A 50 19.50 12.53 -0.50
C ARG A 50 20.76 12.22 -1.29
N GLU A 51 20.69 11.25 -2.21
CA GLU A 51 21.79 10.89 -3.10
C GLU A 51 22.23 12.07 -3.96
N ALA A 52 21.28 12.84 -4.52
CA ALA A 52 21.58 14.04 -5.29
C ALA A 52 22.23 15.17 -4.46
N THR A 53 22.14 15.13 -3.13
CA THR A 53 22.80 16.10 -2.24
C THR A 53 24.12 15.56 -1.67
N ALA A 54 24.39 14.27 -1.82
CA ALA A 54 25.54 13.61 -1.22
C ALA A 54 26.84 13.88 -2.01
N LYS A 55 27.83 14.49 -1.36
CA LYS A 55 29.12 14.89 -1.96
C LYS A 55 29.88 13.77 -2.67
N LEU A 56 29.68 12.51 -2.26
CA LEU A 56 30.39 11.34 -2.77
C LEU A 56 29.55 10.49 -3.77
N ALA A 57 28.25 10.79 -3.93
CA ALA A 57 27.34 10.01 -4.76
C ALA A 57 26.60 10.86 -5.83
N ASN A 58 26.88 12.17 -5.88
CA ASN A 58 26.36 13.07 -6.91
C ASN A 58 27.39 13.24 -8.03
N ASP A 59 27.31 12.38 -9.05
CA ASP A 59 28.19 12.42 -10.23
C ASP A 59 27.95 13.66 -11.12
N THR A 60 26.81 14.34 -10.97
CA THR A 60 26.45 15.56 -11.71
C THR A 60 26.69 16.84 -10.88
N ARG A 61 27.43 16.75 -9.77
CA ARG A 61 27.64 17.88 -8.84
C ARG A 61 28.21 19.11 -9.53
N ASP A 62 29.11 18.91 -10.49
CA ASP A 62 29.76 20.01 -11.19
C ASP A 62 28.81 20.71 -12.19
N GLU A 63 27.74 20.04 -12.64
CA GLU A 63 26.64 20.64 -13.42
C GLU A 63 25.68 21.45 -12.54
N ASP A 64 25.53 21.05 -11.27
CA ASP A 64 24.77 21.80 -10.25
C ASP A 64 25.55 23.03 -9.70
N LEU A 65 26.85 23.15 -9.99
CA LEU A 65 27.73 24.24 -9.56
C LEU A 65 27.63 25.50 -10.44
N ASP A 66 27.42 25.32 -11.76
CA ASP A 66 27.43 26.41 -12.77
C ASP A 66 26.02 26.85 -13.23
N GLY A 67 24.96 26.41 -12.54
CA GLY A 67 23.60 26.83 -12.84
C GLY A 67 23.37 28.33 -12.64
N PRO A 68 22.59 29.02 -13.49
CA PRO A 68 22.34 30.46 -13.35
C PRO A 68 21.69 30.74 -11.98
N VAL A 69 22.30 31.67 -11.24
CA VAL A 69 21.87 32.09 -9.89
C VAL A 69 20.39 32.48 -9.94
N GLY A 70 19.53 31.72 -9.26
CA GLY A 70 18.08 31.95 -9.22
C GLY A 70 17.20 30.94 -9.98
N PHE A 71 17.77 29.91 -10.62
CA PHE A 71 17.03 28.78 -11.17
C PHE A 71 17.25 27.49 -10.35
N GLU A 72 16.24 26.60 -10.31
CA GLU A 72 16.31 25.35 -9.54
C GLU A 72 17.43 24.43 -10.04
N SER A 73 18.26 23.90 -9.14
CA SER A 73 19.25 22.85 -9.46
C SER A 73 18.58 21.47 -9.60
N ALA A 74 19.29 20.48 -10.16
CA ALA A 74 18.75 19.13 -10.27
C ALA A 74 18.50 18.51 -8.88
N ALA A 75 19.42 18.76 -7.94
CA ALA A 75 19.23 18.39 -6.54
C ALA A 75 18.03 19.11 -5.89
N GLN A 76 17.78 20.39 -6.22
CA GLN A 76 16.63 21.13 -5.72
C GLN A 76 15.31 20.53 -6.23
N ARG A 77 15.18 20.30 -7.54
CA ARG A 77 13.98 19.69 -8.13
C ARG A 77 13.64 18.34 -7.51
N LYS A 78 14.65 17.50 -7.23
CA LYS A 78 14.43 16.20 -6.56
C LYS A 78 13.90 16.37 -5.13
N ARG A 79 14.36 17.39 -4.39
CA ARG A 79 13.83 17.69 -3.05
C ARG A 79 12.39 18.20 -3.09
N GLU A 80 12.08 19.09 -4.03
CA GLU A 80 10.72 19.61 -4.21
C GLU A 80 9.77 18.50 -4.63
N PHE A 81 10.18 17.62 -5.54
CA PHE A 81 9.43 16.44 -5.91
C PHE A 81 9.18 15.51 -4.72
N ALA A 82 10.20 15.22 -3.90
CA ALA A 82 10.03 14.43 -2.69
C ALA A 82 9.06 15.09 -1.70
N ALA A 83 9.05 16.42 -1.59
CA ALA A 83 8.11 17.16 -0.76
C ALA A 83 6.67 17.09 -1.28
N GLU A 84 6.46 17.20 -2.60
CA GLU A 84 5.14 17.02 -3.22
C GLU A 84 4.58 15.63 -2.95
N VAL A 85 5.41 14.61 -3.18
CA VAL A 85 5.04 13.21 -2.94
C VAL A 85 4.79 12.94 -1.45
N ALA A 86 5.50 13.62 -0.54
CA ALA A 86 5.26 13.51 0.91
C ALA A 86 3.83 13.93 1.28
N VAL A 87 3.34 15.04 0.70
CA VAL A 87 1.98 15.53 0.94
C VAL A 87 0.95 14.51 0.44
N GLN A 88 1.16 13.93 -0.74
CA GLN A 88 0.28 12.90 -1.30
C GLN A 88 0.27 11.63 -0.44
N ALA A 89 1.45 11.13 -0.05
CA ALA A 89 1.57 9.95 0.81
C ALA A 89 0.92 10.17 2.18
N HIS A 90 1.08 11.36 2.77
CA HIS A 90 0.44 11.71 4.02
C HIS A 90 -1.09 11.76 3.89
N ALA A 91 -1.61 12.39 2.84
CA ALA A 91 -3.05 12.45 2.59
C ALA A 91 -3.67 11.05 2.46
N LEU A 92 -3.02 10.15 1.72
CA LEU A 92 -3.48 8.77 1.56
C LEU A 92 -3.39 7.97 2.87
N ARG A 93 -2.34 8.18 3.68
CA ARG A 93 -2.24 7.61 5.03
C ARG A 93 -3.43 8.03 5.90
N MET A 94 -3.74 9.33 5.94
CA MET A 94 -4.89 9.84 6.69
C MET A 94 -6.22 9.28 6.19
N ALA A 95 -6.37 9.10 4.87
CA ALA A 95 -7.54 8.47 4.28
C ALA A 95 -7.68 7.00 4.70
N ALA A 96 -6.58 6.25 4.73
CA ALA A 96 -6.54 4.86 5.18
C ALA A 96 -6.85 4.72 6.67
N GLU A 97 -6.28 5.58 7.53
CA GLU A 97 -6.59 5.62 8.97
C GLU A 97 -8.07 5.93 9.21
N GLY A 98 -8.61 6.92 8.50
CA GLY A 98 -10.04 7.26 8.59
C GLY A 98 -10.94 6.14 8.06
N ALA A 99 -10.51 5.38 7.06
CA ALA A 99 -11.23 4.23 6.54
C ALA A 99 -11.27 3.07 7.56
N ALA A 100 -10.12 2.75 8.17
CA ALA A 100 -10.01 1.73 9.21
C ALA A 100 -10.84 2.09 10.45
N ALA A 101 -10.81 3.35 10.89
CA ALA A 101 -11.62 3.83 12.01
C ALA A 101 -13.13 3.74 11.72
N ALA A 102 -13.56 4.08 10.49
CA ALA A 102 -14.96 3.95 10.10
C ALA A 102 -15.40 2.49 10.02
N TYR A 103 -14.54 1.59 9.54
CA TYR A 103 -14.80 0.15 9.58
C TYR A 103 -14.98 -0.35 11.00
N GLU A 104 -14.08 0.01 11.92
CA GLU A 104 -14.18 -0.38 13.33
C GLU A 104 -15.47 0.14 13.97
N HIS A 105 -15.89 1.36 13.65
CA HIS A 105 -17.16 1.90 14.13
C HIS A 105 -18.38 1.11 13.63
N VAL A 106 -18.38 0.70 12.36
CA VAL A 106 -19.52 0.00 11.73
C VAL A 106 -19.55 -1.49 12.10
N VAL A 107 -18.39 -2.16 12.10
CA VAL A 107 -18.25 -3.61 12.28
C VAL A 107 -18.06 -3.98 13.76
N GLY A 108 -17.57 -3.06 14.58
CA GLY A 108 -17.25 -3.31 16.00
C GLY A 108 -15.91 -4.01 16.24
N GLU A 109 -15.14 -4.27 15.18
CA GLU A 109 -13.83 -4.93 15.23
C GLU A 109 -12.78 -4.10 14.47
N SER A 110 -11.56 -4.04 15.01
CA SER A 110 -10.46 -3.36 14.32
C SER A 110 -10.12 -4.08 13.00
N TRP A 111 -9.92 -3.31 11.93
CA TRP A 111 -9.58 -3.87 10.62
C TRP A 111 -8.23 -4.60 10.66
N LYS A 112 -8.18 -5.79 10.03
CA LYS A 112 -6.96 -6.58 9.85
C LYS A 112 -6.75 -6.91 8.38
N PRO A 113 -5.51 -6.98 7.85
CA PRO A 113 -5.28 -7.44 6.48
C PRO A 113 -5.93 -8.80 6.25
N PHE A 114 -6.55 -8.98 5.08
CA PHE A 114 -7.09 -10.29 4.72
C PHE A 114 -5.93 -11.25 4.46
N GLU A 115 -5.79 -12.25 5.33
CA GLU A 115 -4.91 -13.39 5.11
C GLU A 115 -5.75 -14.51 4.53
N ARG A 116 -5.41 -14.95 3.30
CA ARG A 116 -5.96 -16.20 2.79
C ARG A 116 -5.48 -17.29 3.73
N GLN A 117 -6.40 -17.97 4.41
CA GLN A 117 -6.03 -19.23 5.07
C GLN A 117 -5.36 -20.09 4.00
N PRO A 118 -4.15 -20.62 4.26
CA PRO A 118 -3.57 -21.58 3.34
C PRO A 118 -4.63 -22.65 3.13
N ASP A 119 -5.00 -22.92 1.87
CA ASP A 119 -5.88 -24.03 1.56
C ASP A 119 -5.36 -25.22 2.38
N GLN A 120 -6.21 -25.84 3.20
CA GLN A 120 -5.88 -27.14 3.83
C GLN A 120 -5.14 -27.92 2.78
N PRO A 121 -3.92 -28.46 3.04
CA PRO A 121 -3.05 -28.97 2.00
C PRO A 121 -3.79 -30.04 1.23
N ALA A 122 -4.49 -29.62 0.17
CA ALA A 122 -5.17 -30.48 -0.75
C ALA A 122 -4.02 -31.29 -1.30
N GLU A 123 -4.07 -32.58 -1.01
CA GLU A 123 -3.05 -33.55 -1.33
C GLU A 123 -2.50 -33.24 -2.72
N THR A 124 -1.32 -32.62 -2.76
CA THR A 124 -0.85 -31.97 -3.98
C THR A 124 -0.78 -33.04 -5.05
N VAL A 125 -1.08 -32.70 -6.30
CA VAL A 125 -1.02 -33.68 -7.41
C VAL A 125 0.33 -34.42 -7.40
N SER A 126 1.40 -33.75 -6.95
CA SER A 126 2.73 -34.32 -6.71
C SER A 126 2.78 -35.42 -5.64
N ARG A 127 2.00 -35.33 -4.55
CA ARG A 127 1.95 -36.35 -3.49
C ARG A 127 1.19 -37.58 -3.96
N LYS A 128 0.04 -37.41 -4.63
CA LYS A 128 -0.69 -38.51 -5.28
C LYS A 128 0.15 -39.19 -6.36
N ALA A 129 0.87 -38.42 -7.17
CA ALA A 129 1.78 -38.96 -8.17
C ALA A 129 2.93 -39.75 -7.53
N ALA A 130 3.50 -39.26 -6.43
CA ALA A 130 4.55 -39.96 -5.69
C ALA A 130 4.05 -41.29 -5.08
N GLU A 131 2.84 -41.32 -4.53
CA GLU A 131 2.23 -42.55 -4.01
C GLU A 131 1.97 -43.59 -5.11
N VAL A 132 1.40 -43.17 -6.25
CA VAL A 132 1.21 -44.05 -7.41
C VAL A 132 2.54 -44.56 -7.95
N GLN A 133 3.56 -43.70 -7.99
CA GLN A 133 4.89 -44.07 -8.45
C GLN A 133 5.58 -45.05 -7.51
N MET A 134 5.46 -44.85 -6.18
CA MET A 134 5.99 -45.79 -5.19
C MET A 134 5.23 -47.13 -5.20
N ALA A 135 3.91 -47.11 -5.40
CA ALA A 135 3.10 -48.32 -5.55
C ALA A 135 3.44 -49.12 -6.83
N ALA A 136 3.90 -48.44 -7.89
CA ALA A 136 4.33 -49.08 -9.13
C ALA A 136 5.72 -49.77 -9.02
N PHE A 137 6.50 -49.45 -8.00
CA PHE A 137 7.79 -50.08 -7.71
C PHE A 137 7.69 -51.23 -6.67
N GLY A 138 6.46 -51.62 -6.28
CA GLY A 138 6.17 -52.77 -5.41
C GLY A 138 6.00 -54.07 -6.18
#